data_AF-A0A848HBU1-F1
#
_entry.id   AF-A0A848HBU1-F1
#
_cell.length_a   1.000
_cell.length_b   1.000
_cell.length_c   1.000
_cell.angle_alpha   90.00
_cell.angle_beta   90.00
_cell.angle_gamma   90.00
#
_symmetry.space_group_name_H-M   'P 1'
#
loop_
_entity.id
_entity.type
_entity.pdbx_description
1 polymer ?
#
loop_
_entity_poly.entity_id
_entity_poly.type
_entity_poly.pdbx_seq_one_letter_code
_entity_poly.pdbx_strand_id
1 'polypeptide(L)'
;MAVLQCGACDRFISVSIAPGGNPVAKADPERWSLTRTLCPGCGYSLCDRCAPRGTTSCPRCKAAFAGGGAPGDEEDAGRWEQQAGLMLARRWLAGALLGSVVTSVLMVGASRNVGVSLVLWVASLLAAWSGARRMVALGAVSRPWLFLVPMLGLIPLLNIIALAWLLWRAQASLDEVRTELQAQERRQAARERAAQRRATAPPPAPQSRAEPRKPAAFRALACIKFAGLPAPDGEVLDVNIGSALPGMAPDDSPVAVAYQGFGVFFAVDEGSYYGLLSRRQLREAELDPQDLLRLGLGNLAGWAGGDGGPEFRLEQSGAATALLARGQFEASLVLLDSLWDSLAPGGVVVAMPAPDVLAFCDPRSREGIAELRAIVQRLEQSGARMLVRELFVRRDGRWTEFTGAAYS
;
A
#
# COMPACT_ATOMS: atom_id res chain seq x y z
N MET A 1 9.11 4.94 -15.23
CA MET A 1 9.61 3.63 -14.78
C MET A 1 10.49 3.87 -13.56
N ALA A 2 10.25 3.19 -12.44
CA ALA A 2 11.10 3.35 -11.26
C ALA A 2 12.36 2.48 -11.40
N VAL A 3 13.52 3.14 -11.31
CA VAL A 3 14.82 2.50 -11.24
C VAL A 3 15.34 2.71 -9.83
N LEU A 4 15.72 1.64 -9.15
CA LEU A 4 16.39 1.72 -7.85
C LEU A 4 17.85 1.31 -8.02
N GLN A 5 18.74 1.73 -7.12
CA GLN A 5 20.11 1.22 -7.07
C GLN A 5 20.21 0.17 -5.96
N CYS A 6 20.98 -0.90 -6.19
CA CYS A 6 21.29 -1.87 -5.16
C CYS A 6 22.11 -1.21 -4.07
N GLY A 7 21.74 -1.40 -2.80
CA GLY A 7 22.45 -0.78 -1.70
C GLY A 7 23.83 -1.39 -1.38
N ALA A 8 24.23 -2.46 -2.08
CA ALA A 8 25.46 -3.22 -1.81
C ALA A 8 26.42 -3.32 -3.01
N CYS A 9 25.99 -2.91 -4.20
CA CYS A 9 26.81 -2.91 -5.42
C CYS A 9 26.26 -1.90 -6.42
N ASP A 10 26.99 -1.66 -7.51
CA ASP A 10 26.62 -0.63 -8.51
C ASP A 10 25.51 -1.05 -9.48
N ARG A 11 24.78 -2.14 -9.21
CA ARG A 11 23.69 -2.61 -10.09
C ARG A 11 22.41 -1.82 -9.84
N PHE A 12 21.67 -1.57 -10.91
CA PHE A 12 20.32 -1.03 -10.86
C PHE A 12 19.30 -2.16 -10.71
N ILE A 13 18.17 -1.88 -10.05
CA ILE A 13 17.05 -2.80 -9.84
C ILE A 13 15.86 -2.21 -10.58
N SER A 14 15.40 -2.93 -11.60
CA SER A 14 14.22 -2.56 -12.37
C SER A 14 12.96 -2.98 -11.64
N VAL A 15 12.14 -2.01 -11.21
CA VAL A 15 10.83 -2.27 -10.58
C VAL A 15 9.71 -2.08 -11.62
N SER A 16 9.81 -2.81 -12.73
CA SER A 16 8.80 -2.73 -13.79
C SER A 16 7.62 -3.65 -13.48
N ILE A 17 6.42 -3.07 -13.46
CA ILE A 17 5.14 -3.80 -13.42
C ILE A 17 4.69 -4.28 -14.82
N ALA A 18 5.43 -3.91 -15.88
CA ALA A 18 5.06 -4.27 -17.24
C ALA A 18 5.21 -5.80 -17.45
N PRO A 19 4.21 -6.48 -18.04
CA PRO A 19 4.33 -7.88 -18.44
C PRO A 19 5.55 -8.06 -19.35
N GLY A 20 6.48 -8.92 -18.94
CA GLY A 20 7.74 -9.12 -19.65
C GLY A 20 8.93 -8.30 -19.12
N GLY A 21 8.79 -7.51 -18.06
CA GLY A 21 9.90 -6.81 -17.41
C GLY A 21 10.48 -5.66 -18.22
N ASN A 22 11.45 -4.93 -17.66
CA ASN A 22 12.12 -3.84 -18.36
C ASN A 22 13.06 -4.42 -19.44
N PRO A 23 12.88 -4.09 -20.73
CA PRO A 23 13.71 -4.62 -21.81
C PRO A 23 15.19 -4.24 -21.66
N VAL A 24 15.50 -3.07 -21.09
CA VAL A 24 16.88 -2.64 -20.80
C VAL A 24 17.51 -3.55 -19.75
N ALA A 25 16.77 -3.87 -18.69
CA ALA A 25 17.26 -4.75 -17.63
C ALA A 25 17.44 -6.21 -18.10
N LYS A 26 16.65 -6.63 -19.10
CA LYS A 26 16.83 -7.93 -19.76
C LYS A 26 18.04 -7.96 -20.70
N ALA A 27 18.29 -6.86 -21.40
CA ALA A 27 19.41 -6.76 -22.34
C ALA A 27 20.77 -6.66 -21.65
N ASP A 28 20.82 -6.13 -20.42
CA ASP A 28 22.05 -5.97 -19.63
C ASP A 28 21.89 -6.50 -18.20
N PRO A 29 21.89 -7.84 -18.01
CA PRO A 29 21.74 -8.45 -16.69
C PRO A 29 22.96 -8.24 -15.79
N GLU A 30 24.09 -7.76 -16.32
CA GLU A 30 25.28 -7.45 -15.50
C GLU A 30 25.06 -6.15 -14.72
N ARG A 31 24.56 -5.10 -15.38
CA ARG A 31 24.28 -3.82 -14.71
C ARG A 31 22.89 -3.77 -14.07
N TRP A 32 21.97 -4.65 -14.47
CA TRP A 32 20.59 -4.61 -14.00
C TRP A 32 20.14 -5.91 -13.33
N SER A 33 19.29 -5.74 -12.32
CA SER A 33 18.56 -6.80 -11.66
C SER A 33 17.07 -6.66 -11.97
N LEU A 34 16.44 -7.79 -12.29
CA LEU A 34 14.99 -7.88 -12.48
C LEU A 34 14.25 -8.17 -11.16
N THR A 35 14.99 -8.55 -10.11
CA THR A 35 14.42 -8.94 -8.82
C THR A 35 14.91 -8.02 -7.72
N ARG A 36 13.95 -7.53 -6.92
CA ARG A 36 14.22 -6.71 -5.74
C ARG A 36 13.98 -7.56 -4.49
N THR A 37 14.98 -7.62 -3.61
CA THR A 37 14.80 -8.17 -2.26
C THR A 37 14.96 -7.07 -1.24
N LEU A 38 14.08 -7.04 -0.23
CA LEU A 38 14.17 -6.10 0.90
C LEU A 38 14.79 -6.81 2.10
N CYS A 39 15.72 -6.15 2.79
CA CYS A 39 16.19 -6.63 4.07
C CYS A 39 15.06 -6.62 5.11
N PRO A 40 14.78 -7.72 5.84
CA PRO A 40 13.68 -7.76 6.81
C PRO A 40 13.92 -6.84 8.02
N GLY A 41 15.18 -6.52 8.34
CA GLY A 41 15.51 -5.66 9.48
C GLY A 41 15.40 -4.16 9.20
N CYS A 42 15.77 -3.70 8.00
CA CYS A 42 15.86 -2.26 7.71
C CYS A 42 15.25 -1.82 6.36
N GLY A 43 14.63 -2.73 5.60
CA GLY A 43 14.03 -2.41 4.30
C GLY A 43 15.03 -2.09 3.18
N TYR A 44 16.33 -2.27 3.42
CA TYR A 44 17.37 -1.97 2.44
C TYR A 44 17.22 -2.83 1.18
N SER A 45 17.20 -2.20 0.00
CA SER A 45 16.96 -2.87 -1.28
C SER A 45 18.24 -3.49 -1.83
N LEU A 46 18.19 -4.80 -2.07
CA LEU A 46 19.29 -5.61 -2.57
C LEU A 46 18.88 -6.27 -3.90
N CYS A 47 19.84 -6.39 -4.81
CA CYS A 47 19.64 -7.14 -6.04
C CYS A 47 19.67 -8.66 -5.79
N ASP A 48 19.19 -9.42 -6.77
CA ASP A 48 19.26 -10.88 -6.85
C ASP A 48 20.65 -11.50 -6.61
N ARG A 49 21.74 -10.75 -6.81
CA ARG A 49 23.11 -11.23 -6.49
C ARG A 49 23.50 -10.99 -5.04
N CYS A 50 23.08 -9.87 -4.45
CA CYS A 50 23.46 -9.48 -3.08
C CYS A 50 22.54 -10.10 -2.02
N ALA A 51 21.30 -10.47 -2.37
CA ALA A 51 20.33 -10.99 -1.42
C ALA A 51 20.50 -12.48 -1.04
N PRO A 52 20.91 -13.40 -1.95
CA PRO A 52 20.90 -14.84 -1.64
C PRO A 52 22.26 -15.56 -1.69
N ARG A 53 23.37 -14.94 -2.12
CA ARG A 53 24.59 -15.70 -2.51
C ARG A 53 25.90 -15.38 -1.78
N GLY A 54 25.89 -14.87 -0.55
CA GLY A 54 27.17 -14.81 0.19
C GLY A 54 27.20 -14.02 1.48
N THR A 55 26.16 -13.25 1.81
CA THR A 55 26.10 -12.54 3.07
C THR A 55 25.04 -13.17 3.95
N THR A 56 25.47 -13.76 5.07
CA THR A 56 24.56 -14.23 6.13
C THR A 56 23.76 -13.08 6.75
N SER A 57 24.20 -11.83 6.53
CA SER A 57 23.63 -10.64 7.13
C SER A 57 23.53 -9.46 6.17
N CYS A 58 22.56 -8.57 6.40
CA CYS A 58 22.44 -7.32 5.67
C CYS A 58 23.70 -6.44 5.82
N PRO A 59 24.27 -5.86 4.75
CA PRO A 59 25.44 -5.01 4.86
C PRO A 59 25.19 -3.75 5.71
N ARG A 60 23.93 -3.29 5.78
CA ARG A 60 23.52 -2.10 6.52
C ARG A 60 23.23 -2.37 8.00
N CYS A 61 22.29 -3.28 8.30
CA CYS A 61 21.83 -3.50 9.68
C CYS A 61 22.33 -4.81 10.33
N LYS A 62 23.11 -5.62 9.59
CA LYS A 62 23.60 -6.93 10.04
C LYS A 62 22.52 -7.97 10.40
N ALA A 63 21.23 -7.69 10.14
CA ALA A 63 20.16 -8.68 10.35
C ALA A 63 20.40 -9.92 9.49
N ALA A 64 20.24 -11.10 10.09
CA ALA A 64 20.42 -12.37 9.41
C ALA A 64 19.29 -12.63 8.40
N PHE A 65 19.64 -13.24 7.27
CA PHE A 65 18.63 -13.80 6.38
C PHE A 65 18.25 -15.18 6.94
N ALA A 66 16.99 -15.33 7.36
CA ALA A 66 16.50 -16.55 8.00
C ALA A 66 16.61 -17.75 7.03
N GLY A 67 17.65 -18.60 7.21
CA GLY A 67 17.88 -19.72 6.30
C GLY A 67 19.03 -20.70 6.60
N GLY A 68 19.78 -20.62 7.70
CA GLY A 68 20.83 -21.61 7.99
C GLY A 68 21.29 -21.68 9.44
N GLY A 69 21.05 -22.81 10.10
CA GLY A 69 21.62 -23.13 11.41
C GLY A 69 21.56 -24.64 11.69
N ALA A 70 22.72 -25.25 11.97
CA ALA A 70 22.88 -26.64 12.42
C ALA A 70 23.02 -26.70 13.95
N PRO A 71 22.68 -27.83 14.62
CA PRO A 71 22.66 -27.91 16.09
C PRO A 71 23.84 -28.71 16.70
N GLY A 72 24.26 -28.34 17.91
CA GLY A 72 25.17 -29.12 18.77
C GLY A 72 25.24 -28.62 20.22
N ASP A 73 25.41 -29.59 21.14
CA ASP A 73 26.02 -29.51 22.50
C ASP A 73 25.14 -29.84 23.75
N GLU A 74 24.69 -31.10 23.80
CA GLU A 74 24.91 -32.19 24.78
C GLU A 74 25.01 -32.06 26.33
N GLU A 75 24.97 -30.90 27.00
CA GLU A 75 25.25 -30.85 28.46
C GLU A 75 24.04 -30.89 29.44
N ASP A 76 22.81 -31.14 28.98
CA ASP A 76 21.61 -31.11 29.84
C ASP A 76 21.08 -32.51 30.29
N ALA A 77 21.72 -33.61 29.89
CA ALA A 77 21.09 -34.95 29.85
C ALA A 77 20.50 -35.49 31.17
N GLY A 78 21.01 -35.08 32.35
CA GLY A 78 20.51 -35.56 33.65
C GLY A 78 19.27 -34.82 34.18
N ARG A 79 19.07 -33.56 33.79
CA ARG A 79 17.86 -32.78 34.17
C ARG A 79 16.71 -33.05 33.18
N TRP A 80 17.04 -33.53 31.98
CA TRP A 80 16.08 -33.97 30.98
C TRP A 80 15.32 -35.22 31.38
N GLU A 81 15.80 -36.22 32.12
CA GLU A 81 14.99 -37.46 32.30
C GLU A 81 13.70 -37.26 33.12
N GLN A 82 13.73 -36.46 34.20
CA GLN A 82 12.52 -36.15 34.98
C GLN A 82 11.61 -35.13 34.28
N GLN A 83 12.19 -34.12 33.61
CA GLN A 83 11.41 -33.22 32.76
C GLN A 83 10.94 -33.90 31.47
N ALA A 84 11.63 -34.94 30.98
CA ALA A 84 11.25 -35.73 29.83
C ALA A 84 10.11 -36.66 30.16
N GLY A 85 9.96 -37.20 31.38
CA GLY A 85 8.73 -37.91 31.75
C GLY A 85 7.49 -37.03 31.59
N LEU A 86 7.53 -35.81 32.15
CA LEU A 86 6.43 -34.83 32.09
C LEU A 86 6.29 -34.15 30.72
N MET A 87 7.39 -33.87 30.03
CA MET A 87 7.41 -33.35 28.67
C MET A 87 7.03 -34.43 27.66
N LEU A 88 7.35 -35.70 27.86
CA LEU A 88 6.94 -36.79 26.98
C LEU A 88 5.44 -37.04 27.16
N ALA A 89 4.91 -36.99 28.39
CA ALA A 89 3.47 -37.04 28.64
C ALA A 89 2.73 -35.82 28.04
N ARG A 90 3.26 -34.59 28.24
CA ARG A 90 2.70 -33.37 27.62
C ARG A 90 2.86 -33.35 26.10
N ARG A 91 3.97 -33.85 25.54
CA ARG A 91 4.20 -33.96 24.09
C ARG A 91 3.39 -35.10 23.48
N TRP A 92 3.08 -36.15 24.23
CA TRP A 92 2.12 -37.16 23.82
C TRP A 92 0.71 -36.59 23.79
N LEU A 93 0.29 -35.86 24.83
CA LEU A 93 -1.04 -35.26 24.89
C LEU A 93 -1.19 -34.13 23.85
N ALA A 94 -0.19 -33.26 23.76
CA ALA A 94 -0.13 -32.21 22.75
C ALA A 94 0.04 -32.80 21.35
N GLY A 95 0.81 -33.88 21.17
CA GLY A 95 0.95 -34.59 19.90
C GLY A 95 -0.31 -35.33 19.48
N ALA A 96 -1.09 -35.85 20.43
CA ALA A 96 -2.39 -36.45 20.17
C ALA A 96 -3.45 -35.38 19.83
N LEU A 97 -3.44 -34.23 20.53
CA LEU A 97 -4.33 -33.11 20.25
C LEU A 97 -3.95 -32.40 18.95
N LEU A 98 -2.67 -32.09 18.73
CA LEU A 98 -2.16 -31.50 17.50
C LEU A 98 -2.30 -32.49 16.35
N GLY A 99 -2.04 -33.77 16.57
CA GLY A 99 -2.28 -34.84 15.61
C GLY A 99 -3.76 -34.96 15.24
N SER A 100 -4.66 -34.85 16.22
CA SER A 100 -6.11 -34.78 15.98
C SER A 100 -6.48 -33.54 15.16
N VAL A 101 -6.00 -32.35 15.53
CA VAL A 101 -6.29 -31.10 14.82
C VAL A 101 -5.70 -31.11 13.40
N VAL A 102 -4.44 -31.51 13.24
CA VAL A 102 -3.77 -31.62 11.94
C VAL A 102 -4.45 -32.68 11.07
N THR A 103 -4.83 -33.83 11.64
CA THR A 103 -5.59 -34.85 10.89
C THR A 103 -6.95 -34.31 10.49
N SER A 104 -7.66 -33.57 11.35
CA SER A 104 -8.93 -32.93 11.03
C SER A 104 -8.78 -31.84 9.94
N VAL A 105 -7.72 -31.02 10.01
CA VAL A 105 -7.44 -29.96 9.02
C VAL A 105 -7.01 -30.57 7.69
N LEU A 106 -6.15 -31.59 7.69
CA LEU A 106 -5.74 -32.31 6.48
C LEU A 106 -6.91 -33.11 5.89
N MET A 107 -7.80 -33.67 6.71
CA MET A 107 -9.03 -34.32 6.25
C MET A 107 -9.93 -33.32 5.51
N VAL A 108 -10.18 -32.15 6.11
CA VAL A 108 -11.01 -31.09 5.52
C VAL A 108 -10.34 -30.50 4.26
N GLY A 109 -9.01 -30.38 4.24
CA GLY A 109 -8.27 -29.82 3.10
C GLY A 109 -8.02 -30.79 1.95
N ALA A 110 -7.87 -32.09 2.21
CA ALA A 110 -7.48 -33.08 1.20
C ALA A 110 -8.66 -33.85 0.59
N SER A 111 -9.79 -33.99 1.29
CA SER A 111 -10.92 -34.75 0.76
C SER A 111 -11.89 -33.85 0.00
N ARG A 112 -11.93 -33.98 -1.34
CA ARG A 112 -13.07 -33.50 -2.14
C ARG A 112 -14.36 -34.29 -1.89
N ASN A 113 -14.29 -35.36 -1.10
CA ASN A 113 -15.38 -36.29 -0.84
C ASN A 113 -15.70 -36.35 0.66
N VAL A 114 -16.81 -35.73 1.04
CA VAL A 114 -17.33 -35.63 2.41
C VAL A 114 -17.50 -36.99 3.08
N GLY A 115 -17.78 -38.04 2.32
CA GLY A 115 -17.94 -39.40 2.85
C GLY A 115 -16.65 -39.96 3.46
N VAL A 116 -15.48 -39.65 2.86
CA VAL A 116 -14.18 -40.14 3.32
C VAL A 116 -13.77 -39.46 4.62
N SER A 117 -14.00 -38.15 4.74
CA SER A 117 -13.72 -37.40 5.97
C SER A 117 -14.58 -37.88 7.13
N LEU A 118 -15.85 -38.22 6.87
CA LEU A 118 -16.75 -38.74 7.91
C LEU A 118 -16.29 -40.11 8.43
N VAL A 119 -15.92 -41.04 7.54
CA VAL A 119 -15.43 -42.38 7.92
C VAL A 119 -14.17 -42.27 8.77
N LEU A 120 -13.23 -41.40 8.38
CA LEU A 120 -11.96 -41.24 9.10
C LEU A 120 -12.14 -40.50 10.43
N TRP A 121 -13.10 -39.58 10.51
CA TRP A 121 -13.51 -38.97 11.78
C TRP A 121 -14.09 -40.01 12.75
N VAL A 122 -15.03 -40.85 12.30
CA VAL A 122 -15.60 -41.94 13.10
C VAL A 122 -14.52 -42.92 13.57
N ALA A 123 -13.58 -43.29 12.70
CA ALA A 123 -12.47 -44.17 13.05
C ALA A 123 -11.56 -43.56 14.16
N SER A 124 -11.31 -42.26 14.11
CA SER A 124 -10.51 -41.57 15.13
C SER A 124 -11.19 -41.55 16.52
N LEU A 125 -12.52 -41.37 16.56
CA LEU A 125 -13.31 -41.44 17.80
C LEU A 125 -13.29 -42.84 18.41
N LEU A 126 -13.41 -43.88 17.57
CA LEU A 126 -13.34 -45.28 18.00
C LEU A 126 -11.95 -45.62 18.57
N ALA A 127 -10.88 -45.13 17.95
CA ALA A 127 -9.52 -45.34 18.44
C ALA A 127 -9.32 -44.68 19.81
N ALA A 128 -9.76 -43.43 19.99
CA ALA A 128 -9.69 -42.74 21.27
C ALA A 128 -10.51 -43.42 22.37
N TRP A 129 -11.72 -43.89 22.05
CA TRP A 129 -12.55 -44.67 22.97
C TRP A 129 -11.89 -45.98 23.40
N SER A 130 -11.23 -46.68 22.47
CA SER A 130 -10.50 -47.92 22.77
C SER A 130 -9.30 -47.68 23.71
N GLY A 131 -8.56 -46.57 23.51
CA GLY A 131 -7.45 -46.16 24.38
C GLY A 131 -7.92 -45.81 25.79
N ALA A 132 -9.01 -45.04 25.90
CA ALA A 132 -9.62 -44.70 27.19
C ALA A 132 -10.05 -45.96 27.95
N ARG A 133 -10.66 -46.94 27.27
CA ARG A 133 -11.02 -48.25 27.88
C ARG A 133 -9.81 -49.01 28.42
N ARG A 134 -8.70 -49.02 27.69
CA ARG A 134 -7.45 -49.69 28.14
C ARG A 134 -6.86 -49.00 29.36
N MET A 135 -6.89 -47.66 29.45
CA MET A 135 -6.40 -46.94 30.63
C MET A 135 -7.23 -47.21 31.89
N VAL A 136 -8.54 -47.39 31.74
CA VAL A 136 -9.42 -47.79 32.84
C VAL A 136 -9.11 -49.22 33.30
N ALA A 137 -8.90 -50.14 32.37
CA ALA A 137 -8.54 -51.52 32.69
C ALA A 137 -7.19 -51.63 33.41
N LEU A 138 -6.26 -50.71 33.16
CA LEU A 138 -4.96 -50.63 33.82
C LEU A 138 -5.00 -49.90 35.18
N GLY A 139 -6.16 -49.44 35.65
CA GLY A 139 -6.30 -48.75 36.94
C GLY A 139 -5.69 -47.36 36.99
N ALA A 140 -5.27 -46.81 35.85
CA ALA A 140 -4.58 -45.52 35.78
C ALA A 140 -5.50 -44.31 36.05
N VAL A 141 -6.82 -44.49 35.98
CA VAL A 141 -7.81 -43.43 36.17
C VAL A 141 -9.04 -43.97 36.92
N SER A 142 -9.32 -43.44 38.12
CA SER A 142 -10.41 -43.92 38.99
C SER A 142 -11.81 -43.39 38.61
N ARG A 143 -11.90 -42.39 37.72
CA ARG A 143 -13.17 -41.75 37.30
C ARG A 143 -13.19 -41.48 35.79
N PRO A 144 -13.47 -42.50 34.95
CA PRO A 144 -13.45 -42.37 33.49
C PRO A 144 -14.47 -41.39 32.91
N TRP A 145 -15.58 -41.14 33.61
CA TRP A 145 -16.62 -40.22 33.17
C TRP A 145 -16.13 -38.76 33.07
N LEU A 146 -15.17 -38.35 33.91
CA LEU A 146 -14.56 -37.01 33.83
C LEU A 146 -13.81 -36.76 32.51
N PHE A 147 -13.38 -37.83 31.83
CA PHE A 147 -12.72 -37.75 30.53
C PHE A 147 -13.69 -37.99 29.36
N LEU A 148 -14.66 -38.88 29.53
CA LEU A 148 -15.63 -39.23 28.49
C LEU A 148 -16.60 -38.09 28.17
N VAL A 149 -17.06 -37.33 29.17
CA VAL A 149 -17.99 -36.21 28.97
C VAL A 149 -17.39 -35.09 28.08
N PRO A 150 -16.19 -34.55 28.36
CA PRO A 150 -15.59 -33.57 27.47
C PRO A 150 -15.20 -34.15 26.10
N MET A 151 -14.77 -35.43 26.03
CA MET A 151 -14.46 -36.08 24.75
C MET A 151 -15.68 -36.26 23.84
N LEU A 152 -16.83 -36.66 24.40
CA LEU A 152 -18.03 -37.00 23.62
C LEU A 152 -18.96 -35.81 23.42
N GLY A 153 -18.93 -34.80 24.29
CA GLY A 153 -19.80 -33.62 24.19
C GLY A 153 -19.08 -32.37 23.67
N LEU A 154 -18.00 -31.96 24.34
CA LEU A 154 -17.39 -30.66 24.09
C LEU A 154 -16.53 -30.63 22.81
N ILE A 155 -15.72 -31.67 22.58
CA ILE A 155 -14.84 -31.72 21.41
C ILE A 155 -15.63 -31.75 20.08
N PRO A 156 -16.68 -32.56 19.91
CA PRO A 156 -17.50 -32.53 18.70
C PRO A 156 -18.20 -31.18 18.50
N LEU A 157 -18.69 -30.56 19.58
CA LEU A 157 -19.33 -29.25 19.51
C LEU A 157 -18.35 -28.17 19.05
N LEU A 158 -17.13 -28.14 19.60
CA LEU A 158 -16.09 -27.20 19.18
C LEU A 158 -15.68 -27.41 17.72
N ASN A 159 -15.61 -28.66 17.26
CA ASN A 159 -15.33 -28.96 15.86
C ASN A 159 -16.47 -28.51 14.93
N ILE A 160 -17.73 -28.69 15.33
CA ILE A 160 -18.89 -28.20 14.56
C ILE A 160 -18.87 -26.67 14.48
N ILE A 161 -18.59 -25.99 15.59
CA ILE A 161 -18.47 -24.52 15.63
C ILE A 161 -17.33 -24.04 14.71
N ALA A 162 -16.16 -24.69 14.79
CA ALA A 162 -15.01 -24.36 13.94
C ALA A 162 -15.31 -24.59 12.45
N LEU A 163 -15.98 -25.70 12.11
CA LEU A 163 -16.39 -26.00 10.73
C LEU A 163 -17.43 -25.00 10.23
N ALA A 164 -18.44 -24.66 11.04
CA ALA A 164 -19.44 -23.65 10.71
C ALA A 164 -18.81 -22.28 10.47
N TRP A 165 -17.83 -21.88 11.30
CA TRP A 165 -17.09 -20.64 11.13
C TRP A 165 -16.23 -20.63 9.85
N LEU A 166 -15.54 -21.74 9.55
CA LEU A 166 -14.77 -21.87 8.31
C LEU A 166 -15.65 -21.81 7.06
N LEU A 167 -16.81 -22.49 7.09
CA LEU A 167 -17.79 -22.46 6.01
C LEU A 167 -18.36 -21.05 5.82
N TRP A 168 -18.72 -20.36 6.91
CA TRP A 168 -19.19 -18.98 6.86
C TRP A 168 -18.13 -18.03 6.27
N ARG A 169 -16.87 -18.16 6.68
CA ARG A 169 -15.77 -17.36 6.15
C ARG A 169 -15.49 -17.65 4.67
N ALA A 170 -15.56 -18.91 4.27
CA ALA A 170 -15.43 -19.31 2.87
C ALA A 170 -16.57 -18.72 2.01
N GLN A 171 -17.81 -18.75 2.53
CA GLN A 171 -18.97 -18.15 1.88
C GLN A 171 -18.77 -16.64 1.68
N ALA A 172 -18.32 -15.92 2.72
CA ALA A 172 -18.05 -14.48 2.65
C ALA A 172 -17.00 -14.13 1.58
N SER A 173 -15.92 -14.93 1.48
CA SER A 173 -14.90 -14.72 0.44
C SER A 173 -15.42 -14.99 -0.98
N LEU A 174 -16.32 -15.96 -1.16
CA LEU A 174 -16.95 -16.23 -2.45
C LEU A 174 -17.91 -15.10 -2.86
N ASP A 175 -18.60 -14.50 -1.90
CA ASP A 175 -19.48 -13.36 -2.18
C ASP A 175 -18.68 -12.12 -2.58
N GLU A 176 -17.53 -11.85 -1.94
CA GLU A 176 -16.61 -10.77 -2.33
C GLU A 176 -16.13 -10.96 -3.78
N VAL A 177 -15.62 -12.14 -4.13
CA VAL A 177 -15.19 -12.46 -5.51
C VAL A 177 -16.35 -12.33 -6.50
N ARG A 178 -17.57 -12.76 -6.13
CA ARG A 178 -18.76 -12.62 -6.99
C ARG A 178 -19.10 -11.15 -7.23
N THR A 179 -18.99 -10.28 -6.21
CA THR A 179 -19.24 -8.84 -6.37
C THR A 179 -18.21 -8.17 -7.27
N GLU A 180 -16.93 -8.53 -7.15
CA GLU A 180 -15.88 -8.03 -8.03
C GLU A 180 -16.11 -8.44 -9.49
N LEU A 181 -16.45 -9.71 -9.72
CA LEU A 181 -16.72 -10.23 -11.07
C LEU A 181 -17.91 -9.50 -11.71
N GLN A 182 -19.01 -9.31 -10.96
CA GLN A 182 -20.15 -8.52 -11.44
C GLN A 182 -19.78 -7.06 -11.74
N ALA A 183 -18.90 -6.45 -10.95
CA ALA A 183 -18.41 -5.10 -11.20
C ALA A 183 -17.55 -5.04 -12.47
N GLN A 184 -16.74 -6.06 -12.75
CA GLN A 184 -15.96 -6.17 -13.98
C GLN A 184 -16.86 -6.33 -15.21
N GLU A 185 -17.86 -7.22 -15.15
CA GLU A 185 -18.85 -7.40 -16.23
C GLU A 185 -19.59 -6.10 -16.55
N ARG A 186 -20.02 -5.35 -15.53
CA ARG A 186 -20.65 -4.03 -15.72
C ARG A 186 -19.71 -3.02 -16.39
N ARG A 187 -18.42 -2.99 -16.00
CA ARG A 187 -17.41 -2.12 -16.64
C ARG A 187 -17.18 -2.50 -18.10
N GLN A 188 -17.13 -3.79 -18.40
CA GLN A 188 -16.97 -4.28 -19.77
C GLN A 188 -18.19 -3.94 -20.62
N ALA A 189 -19.41 -4.21 -20.13
CA ALA A 189 -20.64 -3.84 -20.82
C ALA A 189 -20.75 -2.32 -21.05
N ALA A 190 -20.30 -1.49 -20.10
CA ALA A 190 -20.26 -0.04 -20.29
C ALA A 190 -19.27 0.38 -21.38
N ARG A 191 -18.09 -0.24 -21.45
CA ARG A 191 -17.08 0.00 -22.50
C ARG A 191 -17.61 -0.43 -23.88
N GLU A 192 -18.23 -1.58 -23.98
CA GLU A 192 -18.84 -2.07 -25.22
C GLU A 192 -19.95 -1.14 -25.71
N ARG A 193 -20.84 -0.69 -24.81
CA ARG A 193 -21.86 0.33 -25.14
C ARG A 193 -21.25 1.64 -25.60
N ALA A 194 -20.17 2.11 -24.97
CA ALA A 194 -19.48 3.32 -25.37
C ALA A 194 -18.80 3.17 -26.74
N ALA A 195 -18.16 2.03 -27.00
CA ALA A 195 -17.55 1.70 -28.28
C ALA A 195 -18.60 1.59 -29.40
N GLN A 196 -19.73 0.94 -29.12
CA GLN A 196 -20.83 0.81 -30.06
C GLN A 196 -21.45 2.17 -30.38
N ARG A 197 -21.69 3.02 -29.37
CA ARG A 197 -22.13 4.41 -29.59
C ARG A 197 -21.15 5.20 -30.43
N ARG A 198 -19.85 4.99 -30.27
CA ARG A 198 -18.82 5.67 -31.07
C ARG A 198 -18.78 5.16 -32.51
N ALA A 199 -19.05 3.88 -32.72
CA ALA A 199 -19.10 3.26 -34.04
C ALA A 199 -20.38 3.62 -34.81
N THR A 200 -21.52 3.80 -34.12
CA THR A 200 -22.81 4.17 -34.73
C THR A 200 -23.05 5.67 -34.75
N ALA A 201 -22.27 6.46 -34.02
CA ALA A 201 -22.30 7.91 -34.16
C ALA A 201 -21.96 8.25 -35.61
N PRO A 202 -22.76 9.09 -36.29
CA PRO A 202 -22.40 9.58 -37.61
C PRO A 202 -20.99 10.19 -37.51
N PRO A 203 -20.12 9.95 -38.52
CA PRO A 203 -18.82 10.61 -38.54
C PRO A 203 -19.06 12.09 -38.30
N PRO A 204 -18.32 12.71 -37.36
CA PRO A 204 -18.57 14.11 -37.01
C PRO A 204 -18.58 14.89 -38.32
N ALA A 205 -19.67 15.59 -38.58
CA ALA A 205 -19.77 16.48 -39.74
C ALA A 205 -18.44 17.25 -39.84
N PRO A 206 -17.80 17.32 -41.02
CA PRO A 206 -16.48 17.93 -41.17
C PRO A 206 -16.50 19.24 -40.41
N GLN A 207 -15.80 19.24 -39.27
CA GLN A 207 -15.95 20.30 -38.29
C GLN A 207 -15.53 21.58 -39.00
N SER A 208 -16.53 22.40 -39.33
CA SER A 208 -16.32 23.72 -39.89
C SER A 208 -15.40 24.45 -38.93
N ARG A 209 -14.14 24.66 -39.35
CA ARG A 209 -13.08 25.39 -38.62
C ARG A 209 -13.20 25.25 -37.10
N ALA A 210 -12.50 24.25 -36.55
CA ALA A 210 -12.24 24.17 -35.11
C ALA A 210 -12.02 25.60 -34.57
N GLU A 211 -12.95 26.06 -33.72
CA GLU A 211 -12.70 27.25 -32.92
C GLU A 211 -11.31 27.08 -32.32
N PRO A 212 -10.45 28.13 -32.34
CA PRO A 212 -9.11 28.04 -31.82
C PRO A 212 -9.20 27.52 -30.39
N ARG A 213 -8.82 26.25 -30.19
CA ARG A 213 -8.80 25.63 -28.87
C ARG A 213 -7.96 26.55 -28.00
N LYS A 214 -8.55 27.07 -26.92
CA LYS A 214 -7.80 27.85 -25.93
C LYS A 214 -6.49 27.11 -25.63
N PRO A 215 -5.32 27.80 -25.66
CA PRO A 215 -4.04 27.16 -25.41
C PRO A 215 -4.09 26.29 -24.15
N ALA A 216 -3.42 25.14 -24.17
CA ALA A 216 -3.41 24.16 -23.09
C ALA A 216 -3.14 24.79 -21.70
N ALA A 217 -2.31 25.83 -21.66
CA ALA A 217 -1.97 26.59 -20.46
C ALA A 217 -3.20 27.11 -19.68
N PHE A 218 -4.29 27.49 -20.36
CA PHE A 218 -5.50 28.00 -19.70
C PHE A 218 -6.28 26.93 -18.92
N ARG A 219 -5.98 25.65 -19.13
CA ARG A 219 -6.63 24.52 -18.45
C ARG A 219 -5.71 23.81 -17.44
N ALA A 220 -4.52 24.36 -17.20
CA ALA A 220 -3.57 23.72 -16.32
C ALA A 220 -4.05 23.75 -14.87
N LEU A 221 -3.83 22.66 -14.13
CA LEU A 221 -4.05 22.52 -12.69
C LEU A 221 -2.73 22.74 -11.96
N ALA A 222 -2.74 23.58 -10.93
CA ALA A 222 -1.60 23.71 -10.01
C ALA A 222 -1.40 22.38 -9.25
N CYS A 223 -0.17 21.86 -9.24
CA CYS A 223 0.16 20.62 -8.55
C CYS A 223 1.50 20.70 -7.83
N ILE A 224 1.54 20.26 -6.57
CA ILE A 224 2.78 20.26 -5.81
C ILE A 224 3.70 19.10 -6.23
N LYS A 225 5.01 19.36 -6.29
CA LYS A 225 6.03 18.32 -6.54
C LYS A 225 7.14 18.27 -5.48
N PHE A 226 7.30 19.34 -4.70
CA PHE A 226 8.24 19.40 -3.58
C PHE A 226 7.82 20.52 -2.62
N ALA A 227 8.37 20.50 -1.41
CA ALA A 227 8.04 21.42 -0.33
C ALA A 227 9.30 21.83 0.45
N GLY A 228 9.17 22.79 1.35
CA GLY A 228 10.27 23.30 2.17
C GLY A 228 11.23 24.21 1.39
N LEU A 229 10.74 24.90 0.35
CA LEU A 229 11.55 25.80 -0.45
C LEU A 229 11.75 27.15 0.23
N PRO A 230 12.99 27.67 0.29
CA PRO A 230 13.28 29.02 0.72
C PRO A 230 13.19 30.04 -0.44
N ALA A 231 12.19 29.90 -1.32
CA ALA A 231 12.01 30.76 -2.49
C ALA A 231 10.77 31.68 -2.31
N PRO A 232 10.84 32.96 -2.67
CA PRO A 232 9.69 33.86 -2.68
C PRO A 232 8.58 33.41 -3.64
N ASP A 233 7.34 33.69 -3.26
CA ASP A 233 6.16 33.36 -4.06
C ASP A 233 6.22 34.01 -5.45
N GLY A 234 5.89 33.23 -6.48
CA GLY A 234 5.91 33.65 -7.88
C GLY A 234 7.27 33.50 -8.56
N GLU A 235 8.34 33.15 -7.84
CA GLU A 235 9.64 32.89 -8.46
C GLU A 235 9.60 31.64 -9.34
N VAL A 236 10.09 31.76 -10.57
CA VAL A 236 10.25 30.60 -11.47
C VAL A 236 11.44 29.78 -11.00
N LEU A 237 11.17 28.52 -10.71
CA LEU A 237 12.16 27.59 -10.20
C LEU A 237 12.91 26.92 -11.35
N ASP A 238 14.24 26.92 -11.27
CA ASP A 238 15.05 26.13 -12.19
C ASP A 238 15.13 24.69 -11.69
N VAL A 239 14.09 23.91 -11.99
CA VAL A 239 14.02 22.53 -11.54
C VAL A 239 14.87 21.68 -12.45
N ASN A 240 16.08 21.40 -12.00
CA ASN A 240 16.88 20.33 -12.56
C ASN A 240 16.26 19.00 -12.12
N ILE A 241 15.25 18.54 -12.86
CA ILE A 241 14.66 17.21 -12.66
C ILE A 241 15.80 16.24 -12.89
N GLY A 242 16.39 15.72 -11.80
CA GLY A 242 17.64 14.96 -11.79
C GLY A 242 17.76 14.05 -13.01
N SER A 243 18.69 14.41 -13.89
CA SER A 243 18.74 14.04 -15.32
C SER A 243 17.51 14.53 -16.10
N ALA A 244 17.63 15.74 -16.69
CA ALA A 244 16.98 15.97 -17.98
C ALA A 244 17.21 14.70 -18.80
N LEU A 245 16.13 14.03 -19.21
CA LEU A 245 16.26 12.87 -20.10
C LEU A 245 17.26 13.28 -21.18
N PRO A 246 18.37 12.55 -21.38
CA PRO A 246 19.42 12.98 -22.29
C PRO A 246 18.81 13.42 -23.63
N GLY A 247 18.91 14.71 -23.97
CA GLY A 247 18.33 15.29 -25.18
C GLY A 247 17.07 16.15 -25.02
N MET A 248 16.55 16.41 -23.81
CA MET A 248 15.46 17.38 -23.63
C MET A 248 16.00 18.82 -23.74
N ALA A 249 15.41 19.61 -24.65
CA ALA A 249 15.75 21.03 -24.75
C ALA A 249 15.32 21.79 -23.49
N PRO A 250 16.05 22.83 -23.04
CA PRO A 250 15.66 23.64 -21.89
C PRO A 250 14.23 24.19 -21.98
N ASP A 251 13.77 24.48 -23.19
CA ASP A 251 12.43 24.98 -23.47
C ASP A 251 11.32 23.94 -23.34
N ASP A 252 11.67 22.66 -23.44
CA ASP A 252 10.74 21.55 -23.22
C ASP A 252 10.68 21.13 -21.75
N SER A 253 11.52 21.74 -20.90
CA SER A 253 11.46 21.52 -19.46
C SER A 253 10.15 22.06 -18.89
N PRO A 254 9.56 21.36 -17.91
CA PRO A 254 8.34 21.81 -17.27
C PRO A 254 8.55 23.11 -16.51
N VAL A 255 7.52 23.96 -16.49
CA VAL A 255 7.49 25.18 -15.68
C VAL A 255 7.19 24.80 -14.24
N ALA A 256 7.95 25.37 -13.31
CA ALA A 256 7.69 25.29 -11.89
C ALA A 256 7.80 26.69 -11.26
N VAL A 257 6.92 26.97 -10.31
CA VAL A 257 6.85 28.26 -9.61
C VAL A 257 6.82 28.02 -8.10
N ALA A 258 7.54 28.82 -7.34
CA ALA A 258 7.47 28.81 -5.88
C ALA A 258 6.16 29.42 -5.41
N TYR A 259 5.49 28.76 -4.45
CA TYR A 259 4.28 29.29 -3.83
C TYR A 259 4.10 28.69 -2.43
N GLN A 260 4.03 29.55 -1.41
CA GLN A 260 3.89 29.22 0.00
C GLN A 260 4.90 28.16 0.50
N GLY A 261 6.14 28.24 0.03
CA GLY A 261 7.20 27.27 0.36
C GLY A 261 7.09 25.93 -0.39
N PHE A 262 6.19 25.82 -1.38
CA PHE A 262 6.04 24.66 -2.26
C PHE A 262 6.53 24.94 -3.68
N GLY A 263 6.97 23.87 -4.35
CA GLY A 263 7.25 23.88 -5.78
C GLY A 263 6.03 23.42 -6.56
N VAL A 264 5.41 24.35 -7.27
CA VAL A 264 4.16 24.14 -8.00
C VAL A 264 4.42 23.97 -9.48
N PHE A 265 3.94 22.86 -10.02
CA PHE A 265 3.92 22.53 -11.44
C PHE A 265 2.52 22.66 -11.99
N PHE A 266 2.41 22.66 -13.31
CA PHE A 266 1.15 22.89 -14.01
C PHE A 266 0.80 21.68 -14.85
N ALA A 267 -0.22 20.93 -14.43
CA ALA A 267 -0.67 19.70 -15.08
C ALA A 267 -1.82 19.99 -16.05
N VAL A 268 -1.72 19.53 -17.29
CA VAL A 268 -2.76 19.66 -18.32
C VAL A 268 -3.35 18.29 -18.62
N ASP A 269 -4.68 18.20 -18.63
CA ASP A 269 -5.37 16.97 -19.01
C ASP A 269 -5.29 16.73 -20.53
N GLU A 270 -4.60 15.64 -20.90
CA GLU A 270 -4.47 15.13 -22.28
C GLU A 270 -5.48 14.00 -22.57
N GLY A 271 -6.45 13.79 -21.69
CA GLY A 271 -7.54 12.83 -21.78
C GLY A 271 -7.21 11.48 -21.15
N SER A 272 -6.05 10.89 -21.44
CA SER A 272 -5.63 9.61 -20.86
C SER A 272 -4.52 9.73 -19.81
N TYR A 273 -3.90 10.90 -19.71
CA TYR A 273 -2.85 11.22 -18.74
C TYR A 273 -2.79 12.74 -18.53
N TYR A 274 -2.06 13.16 -17.50
CA TYR A 274 -1.72 14.57 -17.29
C TYR A 274 -0.30 14.86 -17.79
N GLY A 275 -0.19 15.78 -18.76
CA GLY A 275 1.09 16.35 -19.18
C GLY A 275 1.50 17.48 -18.25
N LEU A 276 2.80 17.78 -18.17
CA LEU A 276 3.27 19.01 -17.49
C LEU A 276 3.46 20.11 -18.53
N LEU A 277 3.02 21.32 -18.21
CA LEU A 277 3.18 22.47 -19.07
C LEU A 277 4.67 22.82 -19.21
N SER A 278 5.17 22.87 -20.44
CA SER A 278 6.56 23.24 -20.73
C SER A 278 6.77 24.74 -20.82
N ARG A 279 8.03 25.19 -20.69
CA ARG A 279 8.42 26.60 -20.86
C ARG A 279 8.06 27.12 -22.26
N ARG A 280 8.18 26.28 -23.29
CA ARG A 280 7.75 26.58 -24.67
C ARG A 280 6.25 26.84 -24.75
N GLN A 281 5.44 25.93 -24.20
CA GLN A 281 3.98 26.08 -24.19
C GLN A 281 3.53 27.33 -23.44
N LEU A 282 4.25 27.71 -22.37
CA LEU A 282 3.97 28.94 -21.64
C LEU A 282 4.22 30.19 -22.50
N ARG A 283 5.35 30.24 -23.23
CA ARG A 283 5.67 31.35 -24.13
C ARG A 283 4.73 31.43 -25.33
N GLU A 284 4.39 30.29 -25.92
CA GLU A 284 3.41 30.22 -27.02
C GLU A 284 2.01 30.70 -26.59
N ALA A 285 1.68 30.54 -25.31
CA ALA A 285 0.44 31.06 -24.73
C ALA A 285 0.53 32.54 -24.30
N GLU A 286 1.71 33.16 -24.41
CA GLU A 286 1.98 34.55 -23.96
C GLU A 286 1.54 34.81 -22.51
N LEU A 287 1.70 33.80 -21.63
CA LEU A 287 1.31 33.89 -20.22
C LEU A 287 2.54 34.10 -19.32
N ASP A 288 2.40 35.04 -18.39
CA ASP A 288 3.36 35.23 -17.31
C ASP A 288 3.25 34.08 -16.27
N PRO A 289 4.36 33.63 -15.65
CA PRO A 289 4.34 32.59 -14.62
C PRO A 289 3.40 32.88 -13.43
N GLN A 290 3.22 34.14 -13.02
CA GLN A 290 2.30 34.49 -11.94
C GLN A 290 0.83 34.39 -12.39
N ASP A 291 0.55 34.76 -13.64
CA ASP A 291 -0.76 34.57 -14.23
C ASP A 291 -1.09 33.09 -14.38
N LEU A 292 -0.11 32.27 -14.80
CA LEU A 292 -0.23 30.82 -14.81
C LEU A 292 -0.50 30.25 -13.43
N LEU A 293 0.20 30.73 -12.38
CA LEU A 293 -0.04 30.32 -11.00
C LEU A 293 -1.49 30.62 -10.58
N ARG A 294 -1.96 31.85 -10.82
CA ARG A 294 -3.32 32.28 -10.48
C ARG A 294 -4.37 31.44 -11.22
N LEU A 295 -4.18 31.23 -12.53
CA LEU A 295 -5.04 30.38 -13.36
C LEU A 295 -5.03 28.93 -12.87
N GLY A 296 -3.86 28.38 -12.56
CA GLY A 296 -3.68 27.01 -12.08
C GLY A 296 -4.36 26.75 -10.74
N LEU A 297 -4.27 27.71 -9.80
CA LEU A 297 -4.96 27.65 -8.52
C LEU A 297 -6.47 27.77 -8.71
N GLY A 298 -6.94 28.67 -9.58
CA GLY A 298 -8.36 28.80 -9.91
C GLY A 298 -8.93 27.52 -10.53
N ASN A 299 -8.21 26.92 -11.46
CA ASN A 299 -8.59 25.64 -12.07
C ASN A 299 -8.58 24.50 -11.05
N LEU A 300 -7.60 24.46 -10.12
CA LEU A 300 -7.57 23.48 -9.05
C LEU A 300 -8.75 23.64 -8.08
N ALA A 301 -9.10 24.87 -7.72
CA ALA A 301 -10.28 25.16 -6.90
C ALA A 301 -11.58 24.76 -7.61
N GLY A 302 -11.71 25.09 -8.90
CA GLY A 302 -12.84 24.67 -9.73
C GLY A 302 -12.92 23.15 -9.89
N TRP A 303 -11.77 22.47 -10.00
CA TRP A 303 -11.68 21.01 -9.99
C TRP A 303 -12.12 20.42 -8.64
N ALA A 304 -11.79 21.07 -7.52
CA ALA A 304 -12.19 20.60 -6.20
C ALA A 304 -13.67 20.89 -5.85
N GLY A 305 -14.25 21.96 -6.37
CA GLY A 305 -15.58 22.46 -5.96
C GLY A 305 -16.67 22.52 -7.04
N GLY A 306 -16.37 22.25 -8.31
CA GLY A 306 -17.30 22.49 -9.42
C GLY A 306 -18.14 21.28 -9.85
N ASP A 307 -19.24 21.58 -10.58
CA ASP A 307 -20.11 20.61 -11.26
C ASP A 307 -19.33 19.81 -12.33
N GLY A 308 -18.71 18.71 -11.91
CA GLY A 308 -17.88 17.84 -12.76
C GLY A 308 -16.50 17.51 -12.17
N GLY A 309 -16.10 18.20 -11.10
CA GLY A 309 -14.97 17.85 -10.26
C GLY A 309 -15.24 16.59 -9.41
N PRO A 310 -14.21 15.91 -8.88
CA PRO A 310 -14.44 14.92 -7.83
C PRO A 310 -14.98 15.58 -6.58
N GLU A 311 -16.11 15.08 -6.09
CA GLU A 311 -16.52 15.32 -4.71
C GLU A 311 -15.41 14.80 -3.79
N PHE A 312 -14.72 15.72 -3.10
CA PHE A 312 -13.75 15.32 -2.10
C PHE A 312 -14.50 14.90 -0.83
N ARG A 313 -14.02 13.83 -0.20
CA ARG A 313 -14.59 13.29 1.03
C ARG A 313 -13.58 13.43 2.14
N LEU A 314 -14.08 13.80 3.32
CA LEU A 314 -13.32 13.78 4.54
C LEU A 314 -13.60 12.44 5.23
N GLU A 315 -12.56 11.63 5.38
CA GLU A 315 -12.64 10.38 6.11
C GLU A 315 -11.83 10.49 7.40
N GLN A 316 -12.51 10.35 8.54
CA GLN A 316 -11.83 10.32 9.84
C GLN A 316 -11.15 8.96 10.02
N SER A 317 -9.86 9.00 10.37
CA SER A 317 -9.06 7.84 10.73
C SER A 317 -8.39 8.14 12.06
N GLY A 318 -9.09 7.78 13.15
CA GLY A 318 -8.63 8.10 14.51
C GLY A 318 -8.66 9.60 14.79
N ALA A 319 -7.53 10.15 15.21
CA ALA A 319 -7.33 11.57 15.52
C ALA A 319 -6.89 12.42 14.31
N ALA A 320 -6.68 11.80 13.14
CA ALA A 320 -6.40 12.44 11.87
C ALA A 320 -7.60 12.34 10.91
N THR A 321 -7.70 13.32 10.00
CA THR A 321 -8.68 13.34 8.91
C THR A 321 -7.96 13.23 7.58
N ALA A 322 -8.34 12.26 6.76
CA ALA A 322 -7.87 12.14 5.39
C ALA A 322 -8.80 12.92 4.46
N LEU A 323 -8.22 13.67 3.52
CA LEU A 323 -8.93 14.30 2.42
C LEU A 323 -8.72 13.42 1.18
N LEU A 324 -9.80 12.77 0.74
CA LEU A 324 -9.78 11.85 -0.39
C LEU A 324 -10.51 12.46 -1.59
N ALA A 325 -9.88 12.41 -2.77
CA ALA A 325 -10.48 12.79 -4.04
C ALA A 325 -10.27 11.65 -5.07
N ARG A 326 -10.18 11.98 -6.37
CA ARG A 326 -10.00 11.00 -7.47
C ARG A 326 -8.54 10.63 -7.80
N GLY A 327 -7.63 10.74 -6.83
CA GLY A 327 -6.39 9.97 -6.74
C GLY A 327 -5.15 10.55 -7.44
N GLN A 328 -4.99 11.86 -7.52
CA GLN A 328 -3.77 12.46 -8.14
C GLN A 328 -3.48 13.94 -7.81
N PHE A 329 -4.40 14.65 -7.16
CA PHE A 329 -4.23 16.08 -6.82
C PHE A 329 -4.57 16.40 -5.37
N GLU A 330 -4.87 15.40 -4.54
CA GLU A 330 -5.22 15.53 -3.13
C GLU A 330 -4.18 16.36 -2.39
N ALA A 331 -2.91 16.00 -2.55
CA ALA A 331 -1.81 16.72 -1.92
C ALA A 331 -1.75 18.18 -2.38
N SER A 332 -2.17 18.46 -3.62
CA SER A 332 -2.16 19.82 -4.19
C SER A 332 -3.25 20.72 -3.63
N LEU A 333 -4.29 20.15 -2.99
CA LEU A 333 -5.30 20.93 -2.28
C LEU A 333 -4.73 21.69 -1.09
N VAL A 334 -3.50 21.37 -0.64
CA VAL A 334 -2.75 22.18 0.32
C VAL A 334 -2.55 23.63 -0.14
N LEU A 335 -2.56 23.87 -1.46
CA LEU A 335 -2.37 25.18 -2.07
C LEU A 335 -3.58 26.11 -2.00
N LEU A 336 -4.77 25.60 -1.63
CA LEU A 336 -6.02 26.35 -1.64
C LEU A 336 -6.30 26.97 -0.28
N ASP A 337 -5.97 28.25 -0.10
CA ASP A 337 -6.18 28.94 1.19
C ASP A 337 -7.62 28.86 1.69
N SER A 338 -8.59 29.09 0.80
CA SER A 338 -10.02 29.05 1.12
C SER A 338 -10.48 27.70 1.67
N LEU A 339 -9.86 26.60 1.25
CA LEU A 339 -10.15 25.27 1.78
C LEU A 339 -9.78 25.21 3.27
N TRP A 340 -8.56 25.62 3.60
CA TRP A 340 -8.03 25.52 4.96
C TRP A 340 -8.63 26.55 5.91
N ASP A 341 -8.98 27.73 5.40
CA ASP A 341 -9.71 28.74 6.17
C ASP A 341 -11.08 28.20 6.64
N SER A 342 -11.70 27.32 5.85
CA SER A 342 -12.96 26.66 6.22
C SER A 342 -12.77 25.43 7.11
N LEU A 343 -11.78 24.58 6.82
CA LEU A 343 -11.61 23.29 7.51
C LEU A 343 -10.91 23.42 8.86
N ALA A 344 -9.98 24.37 8.99
CA ALA A 344 -9.12 24.47 10.17
C ALA A 344 -8.66 25.93 10.41
N PRO A 345 -9.58 26.86 10.76
CA PRO A 345 -9.26 28.27 10.95
C PRO A 345 -8.26 28.53 12.09
N GLY A 346 -8.13 27.60 13.05
CA GLY A 346 -7.16 27.66 14.15
C GLY A 346 -5.74 27.20 13.79
N GLY A 347 -5.49 26.85 12.52
CA GLY A 347 -4.26 26.21 12.06
C GLY A 347 -4.39 24.69 11.98
N VAL A 348 -3.51 24.08 11.20
CA VAL A 348 -3.57 22.66 10.84
C VAL A 348 -2.17 22.10 10.65
N VAL A 349 -1.97 20.84 11.02
CA VAL A 349 -0.79 20.06 10.60
C VAL A 349 -1.22 19.09 9.52
N VAL A 350 -0.47 19.03 8.42
CA VAL A 350 -0.76 18.18 7.27
C VAL A 350 0.40 17.23 6.98
N ALA A 351 0.03 16.05 6.47
CA ALA A 351 0.92 15.08 5.83
C ALA A 351 0.53 14.97 4.35
N MET A 352 1.53 15.09 3.46
CA MET A 352 1.36 14.98 2.01
C MET A 352 2.40 14.01 1.39
N PRO A 353 2.45 12.74 1.83
CA PRO A 353 3.50 11.80 1.44
C PRO A 353 3.46 11.38 -0.03
N ALA A 354 2.34 11.50 -0.71
CA ALA A 354 2.17 11.13 -2.12
C ALA A 354 1.16 12.07 -2.80
N PRO A 355 1.16 12.20 -4.14
CA PRO A 355 0.25 13.12 -4.84
C PRO A 355 -1.24 12.91 -4.53
N ASP A 356 -1.61 11.67 -4.24
CA ASP A 356 -2.96 11.18 -3.95
C ASP A 356 -3.27 11.08 -2.45
N VAL A 357 -2.37 11.56 -1.58
CA VAL A 357 -2.54 11.47 -0.12
C VAL A 357 -2.40 12.85 0.51
N LEU A 358 -3.47 13.31 1.13
CA LEU A 358 -3.51 14.48 2.00
C LEU A 358 -4.24 14.10 3.28
N ALA A 359 -3.55 14.18 4.42
CA ALA A 359 -4.15 13.96 5.73
C ALA A 359 -3.79 15.10 6.66
N PHE A 360 -4.64 15.41 7.63
CA PHE A 360 -4.45 16.53 8.52
C PHE A 360 -5.02 16.31 9.92
N CYS A 361 -4.54 17.08 10.90
CA CYS A 361 -5.05 17.09 12.26
C CYS A 361 -4.86 18.46 12.93
N ASP A 362 -5.47 18.63 14.11
CA ASP A 362 -5.21 19.78 14.97
C ASP A 362 -3.73 19.80 15.41
N PRO A 363 -3.02 20.94 15.34
CA PRO A 363 -1.61 21.03 15.73
C PRO A 363 -1.30 20.67 17.20
N ARG A 364 -2.30 20.65 18.08
CA ARG A 364 -2.19 20.25 19.50
C ARG A 364 -2.50 18.77 19.72
N SER A 365 -3.01 18.06 18.71
CA SER A 365 -3.34 16.65 18.80
C SER A 365 -2.09 15.79 18.68
N ARG A 366 -1.50 15.40 19.83
CA ARG A 366 -0.35 14.47 19.87
C ARG A 366 -0.66 13.14 19.19
N GLU A 367 -1.88 12.64 19.38
CA GLU A 367 -2.35 11.41 18.72
C GLU A 367 -2.46 11.59 17.21
N GLY A 368 -3.09 12.68 16.74
CA GLY A 368 -3.21 12.97 15.31
C GLY A 368 -1.85 13.14 14.65
N ILE A 369 -0.90 13.82 15.29
CA ILE A 369 0.48 13.95 14.79
C ILE A 369 1.16 12.57 14.68
N ALA A 370 0.98 11.70 15.67
CA ALA A 370 1.52 10.34 15.63
C ALA A 370 0.92 9.52 14.47
N GLU A 371 -0.38 9.67 14.22
CA GLU A 371 -1.07 9.03 13.09
C GLU A 371 -0.60 9.57 11.74
N LEU A 372 -0.44 10.89 11.59
CA LEU A 372 0.12 11.50 10.38
C LEU A 372 1.52 10.95 10.08
N ARG A 373 2.38 10.83 11.09
CA ARG A 373 3.71 10.20 10.94
C ARG A 373 3.60 8.73 10.55
N ALA A 374 2.65 7.99 11.12
CA ALA A 374 2.41 6.60 10.77
C ALA A 374 1.94 6.44 9.31
N ILE A 375 1.12 7.35 8.79
CA ILE A 375 0.71 7.37 7.37
C ILE A 375 1.94 7.53 6.47
N VAL A 376 2.80 8.52 6.76
CA VAL A 376 4.05 8.74 6.02
C VAL A 376 4.93 7.48 6.07
N GLN A 377 5.13 6.91 7.25
CA GLN A 377 5.97 5.73 7.44
C GLN A 377 5.45 4.50 6.67
N ARG A 378 4.13 4.27 6.65
CA ARG A 378 3.54 3.16 5.90
C ARG A 378 3.75 3.29 4.38
N LEU A 379 3.59 4.49 3.83
CA LEU A 379 3.82 4.75 2.41
C LEU A 379 5.29 4.65 2.03
N GLU A 380 6.18 5.08 2.92
CA GLU A 380 7.60 4.86 2.71
C GLU A 380 7.95 3.36 2.69
N GLN A 381 7.44 2.59 3.66
CA GLN A 381 7.70 1.16 3.77
C GLN A 381 7.13 0.37 2.58
N SER A 382 6.01 0.81 1.99
CA SER A 382 5.47 0.21 0.78
C SER A 382 6.31 0.52 -0.48
N GLY A 383 7.26 1.46 -0.38
CA GLY A 383 8.06 1.93 -1.51
C GLY A 383 7.28 2.84 -2.46
N ALA A 384 6.24 3.50 -1.98
CA ALA A 384 5.52 4.51 -2.74
C ALA A 384 6.47 5.64 -3.17
N ARG A 385 6.14 6.32 -4.27
CA ARG A 385 6.88 7.50 -4.70
C ARG A 385 6.55 8.65 -3.74
N MET A 386 7.44 8.89 -2.80
CA MET A 386 7.28 9.94 -1.82
C MET A 386 7.36 11.32 -2.48
N LEU A 387 6.41 12.18 -2.12
CA LEU A 387 6.40 13.59 -2.46
C LEU A 387 7.21 14.38 -1.41
N VAL A 388 6.79 14.30 -0.15
CA VAL A 388 7.48 14.90 1.01
C VAL A 388 7.37 13.96 2.20
N ARG A 389 8.37 13.94 3.09
CA ARG A 389 8.38 13.08 4.29
C ARG A 389 7.98 13.86 5.54
N GLU A 390 8.26 15.14 5.50
CA GLU A 390 8.05 16.10 6.54
C GLU A 390 6.56 16.43 6.67
N LEU A 391 6.16 16.79 7.89
CA LEU A 391 4.84 17.35 8.14
C LEU A 391 4.91 18.87 7.99
N PHE A 392 3.81 19.50 7.61
CA PHE A 392 3.74 20.96 7.47
C PHE A 392 2.64 21.51 8.36
N VAL A 393 2.87 22.67 8.94
CA VAL A 393 1.89 23.39 9.76
C VAL A 393 1.52 24.70 9.10
N ARG A 394 0.21 24.98 9.02
CA ARG A 394 -0.31 26.28 8.60
C ARG A 394 -0.55 27.15 9.82
N ARG A 395 0.05 28.34 9.84
CA ARG A 395 -0.21 29.40 10.83
C ARG A 395 -0.25 30.74 10.10
N ASP A 396 -1.24 31.56 10.44
CA ASP A 396 -1.39 32.91 9.86
C ASP A 396 -1.34 32.91 8.32
N GLY A 397 -1.98 31.90 7.71
CA GLY A 397 -2.02 31.72 6.25
C GLY A 397 -0.72 31.23 5.61
N ARG A 398 0.30 30.86 6.39
CA ARG A 398 1.60 30.40 5.87
C ARG A 398 1.92 28.97 6.28
N TRP A 399 2.49 28.21 5.35
CA TRP A 399 3.01 26.87 5.60
C TRP A 399 4.47 26.91 6.03
N THR A 400 4.78 26.13 7.06
CA THR A 400 6.16 25.91 7.53
C THR A 400 6.33 24.45 7.91
N GLU A 401 7.57 23.96 7.92
CA GLU A 401 7.85 22.60 8.37
C GLU A 401 7.50 22.43 9.86
N PHE A 402 6.81 21.35 10.19
CA PHE A 402 6.43 21.03 11.56
C PHE A 402 7.58 20.33 12.29
N THR A 403 8.32 21.09 13.10
CA THR A 403 9.45 20.57 13.90
C THR A 403 9.04 20.02 15.27
N GLY A 404 7.78 20.19 15.70
CA GLY A 404 7.25 19.72 16.98
C GLY A 404 7.70 20.51 18.22
N ALA A 405 8.77 21.31 18.14
CA ALA A 405 9.33 22.03 19.28
C ALA A 405 8.41 23.10 19.90
N ALA A 406 7.44 23.61 19.13
CA ALA A 406 6.52 24.65 19.58
C ALA A 406 5.25 24.10 20.28
N TYR A 407 5.11 22.77 20.40
CA TYR A 407 3.88 22.11 20.90
C TYR A 407 4.15 21.01 21.94
N SER A 408 5.40 20.88 22.39
CA SER A 408 5.82 19.97 23.47
C SER A 408 5.62 20.62 24.82
#